data_AF-A0A6V7M8E5-F1
#
_entry.id   AF-A0A6V7M8E5-F1
#
_cell.length_a   1.000
_cell.length_b   1.000
_cell.length_c   1.000
_cell.angle_alpha   90.00
_cell.angle_beta   90.00
_cell.angle_gamma   90.00
#
_symmetry.space_group_name_H-M   'P 1'
#
loop_
_entity.id
_entity.type
_entity.pdbx_description
1 polymer ?
#
loop_
_entity_poly.entity_id
_entity_poly.type
_entity_poly.pdbx_seq_one_letter_code
_entity_poly.pdbx_strand_id
1 'polypeptide(L)'
;YSDRLKWQNAEEKLQKLTNQVADQGFLIDQLERTIRNRVKKIDNNAPIIFAITPTFARPVQKAELTRLAQTFMHIKNFHWIIVEDSETKTELIKNFLRSTGLVYTHLNAATPPNWKLGKNDPNWKKPRGVAQRNEALKWIRENCNQSSSGVVYFADDDNTYSIKLFDE
;
A
#
# COMPACT_ATOMS: atom_id res chain seq x y z
N TYR A 1 17.21 -44.56 -31.75
CA TYR A 1 17.20 -43.09 -31.90
C TYR A 1 15.92 -42.47 -31.32
N SER A 2 14.73 -42.97 -31.68
CA SER A 2 13.42 -42.51 -31.15
C SER A 2 13.32 -42.50 -29.61
N ASP A 3 13.76 -43.57 -28.94
CA ASP A 3 13.59 -43.65 -27.48
C ASP A 3 14.53 -42.71 -26.71
N ARG A 4 15.74 -42.46 -27.22
CA ARG A 4 16.68 -41.51 -26.60
C ARG A 4 16.13 -40.08 -26.62
N LEU A 5 15.46 -39.70 -27.72
CA LEU A 5 14.80 -38.40 -27.85
C LEU A 5 13.59 -38.27 -26.90
N LYS A 6 12.83 -39.36 -26.69
CA LYS A 6 11.73 -39.38 -25.71
C LYS A 6 12.25 -39.20 -24.28
N TRP A 7 13.36 -39.84 -23.93
CA TRP A 7 13.99 -39.69 -22.61
C TRP A 7 14.51 -38.28 -22.36
N GLN A 8 15.19 -37.67 -23.34
CA GLN A 8 15.64 -36.28 -23.24
C GLN A 8 14.47 -35.31 -23.05
N ASN A 9 13.38 -35.47 -23.81
CA ASN A 9 12.17 -34.66 -23.64
C ASN A 9 11.51 -34.87 -22.25
N ALA A 10 11.59 -36.07 -21.68
CA ALA A 10 11.08 -36.35 -20.34
C ALA A 10 11.94 -35.68 -19.25
N GLU A 11 13.27 -35.71 -19.38
CA GLU A 11 14.21 -35.03 -18.48
C GLU A 11 14.00 -33.51 -18.49
N GLU A 12 13.85 -32.90 -19.68
CA GLU A 12 13.55 -31.47 -19.78
C GLU A 12 12.24 -31.08 -19.10
N LYS A 13 11.18 -31.90 -19.28
CA LYS A 13 9.90 -31.69 -18.59
C LYS A 13 10.04 -31.82 -17.08
N LEU A 14 10.77 -32.83 -16.61
CA LEU A 14 11.03 -33.05 -15.19
C LEU A 14 11.79 -31.86 -14.60
N GLN A 15 12.82 -31.35 -15.28
CA GLN A 15 13.58 -30.19 -14.82
C GLN A 15 12.69 -28.94 -14.71
N LYS A 16 11.82 -28.70 -15.71
CA LYS A 16 10.86 -27.59 -15.66
C LYS A 16 9.90 -27.71 -14.48
N LEU A 17 9.36 -28.92 -14.24
CA LEU A 17 8.49 -29.21 -13.10
C LEU A 17 9.22 -28.98 -11.77
N THR A 18 10.46 -29.46 -11.64
CA THR A 18 11.29 -29.27 -10.44
C THR A 18 11.53 -27.78 -10.16
N ASN A 19 11.89 -27.00 -11.17
CA ASN A 19 12.07 -25.55 -11.03
C ASN A 19 10.76 -24.87 -10.60
N GLN A 20 9.63 -25.25 -11.21
CA GLN A 20 8.33 -24.70 -10.86
C GLN A 20 7.92 -25.03 -9.42
N VAL A 21 8.18 -26.26 -8.95
CA VAL A 21 7.94 -26.65 -7.56
C VAL A 21 8.83 -25.86 -6.59
N ALA A 22 10.10 -25.62 -6.95
CA ALA A 22 11.01 -24.81 -6.15
C ALA A 22 10.55 -23.35 -6.05
N ASP A 23 10.15 -22.74 -7.16
CA ASP A 23 9.62 -21.37 -7.20
C ASP A 23 8.34 -21.24 -6.36
N GLN A 24 7.44 -22.22 -6.46
CA GLN A 24 6.23 -22.27 -5.63
C GLN A 24 6.56 -22.40 -4.13
N GLY A 25 7.53 -23.25 -3.77
CA GLY A 25 8.00 -23.38 -2.39
C GLY A 25 8.51 -22.06 -1.82
N PHE A 26 9.33 -21.32 -2.59
CA PHE A 26 9.82 -20.01 -2.20
C PHE A 26 8.69 -18.98 -1.96
N LEU A 27 7.70 -18.97 -2.85
CA LEU A 27 6.54 -18.07 -2.73
C LEU A 27 5.69 -18.38 -1.49
N ILE A 28 5.51 -19.67 -1.16
CA ILE A 28 4.80 -20.11 0.04
C ILE A 28 5.54 -19.64 1.29
N ASP A 29 6.85 -19.86 1.38
CA ASP A 29 7.67 -19.41 2.51
C ASP A 29 7.58 -17.88 2.71
N GLN A 30 7.62 -17.12 1.61
CA GLN A 30 7.46 -15.67 1.65
C GLN A 30 6.07 -15.25 2.14
N LEU A 31 5.02 -15.95 1.70
CA LEU A 31 3.65 -15.71 2.13
C LEU A 31 3.48 -16.02 3.62
N GLU A 32 3.99 -17.16 4.10
CA GLU A 32 3.93 -17.54 5.51
C GLU A 32 4.62 -16.52 6.41
N ARG A 33 5.81 -16.05 6.03
CA ARG A 33 6.52 -14.99 6.78
C ARG A 33 5.70 -13.71 6.82
N THR A 34 5.06 -13.33 5.71
CA THR A 34 4.20 -12.15 5.63
C THR A 34 2.97 -12.28 6.53
N ILE A 35 2.28 -13.42 6.49
CA ILE A 35 1.11 -13.69 7.34
C ILE A 35 1.52 -13.66 8.81
N ARG A 36 2.60 -14.36 9.18
CA ARG A 36 3.11 -14.39 10.56
C ARG A 36 3.43 -12.99 11.09
N ASN A 37 4.07 -12.16 10.27
CA ASN A 37 4.36 -10.78 10.64
C ASN A 37 3.10 -9.92 10.79
N ARG A 38 2.07 -10.15 9.96
CA ARG A 38 0.78 -9.47 10.07
C ARG A 38 0.02 -9.87 11.34
N VAL A 39 -0.05 -11.17 11.64
CA VAL A 39 -0.72 -11.67 12.85
C VAL A 39 -0.11 -11.08 14.12
N LYS A 40 1.23 -10.95 14.17
CA LYS A 40 1.91 -10.28 15.31
C LYS A 40 1.53 -8.81 15.50
N LYS A 41 0.99 -8.16 14.47
CA LYS A 41 0.59 -6.75 14.49
C LYS A 41 -0.90 -6.55 14.75
N ILE A 42 -1.66 -7.62 14.96
CA ILE A 42 -3.06 -7.55 15.35
C ILE A 42 -3.15 -7.63 16.86
N ASP A 43 -3.81 -6.65 17.46
CA ASP A 43 -4.19 -6.57 18.85
C ASP A 43 -5.72 -6.49 18.92
N ASN A 44 -6.38 -7.55 19.37
CA ASN A 44 -7.85 -7.62 19.37
C ASN A 44 -8.50 -6.63 20.35
N ASN A 45 -7.71 -6.02 21.24
CA ASN A 45 -8.20 -5.07 22.24
C ASN A 45 -7.98 -3.61 21.82
N ALA A 46 -7.34 -3.35 20.68
CA ALA A 46 -7.04 -2.02 20.18
C ALA A 46 -7.85 -1.69 18.91
N PRO A 47 -8.26 -0.42 18.71
CA PRO A 47 -8.94 0.00 17.49
C PRO A 47 -8.02 -0.11 16.27
N ILE A 48 -8.62 -0.19 15.07
CA ILE A 48 -7.88 -0.07 13.81
C ILE A 48 -7.61 1.40 13.50
N ILE A 49 -6.37 1.75 13.19
CA ILE A 49 -6.00 3.09 12.74
C ILE A 49 -6.06 3.13 11.20
N PHE A 50 -7.00 3.89 10.67
CA PHE A 50 -7.13 4.20 9.25
C PHE A 50 -6.38 5.49 8.95
N ALA A 51 -5.11 5.38 8.55
CA ALA A 51 -4.30 6.51 8.16
C ALA A 51 -4.57 6.88 6.69
N ILE A 52 -5.08 8.09 6.46
CA ILE A 52 -5.40 8.63 5.14
C ILE A 52 -4.24 9.51 4.68
N THR A 53 -3.57 9.10 3.61
CA THR A 53 -2.44 9.83 3.01
C THR A 53 -2.78 10.25 1.58
N PRO A 54 -3.15 11.53 1.35
CA PRO A 54 -3.19 12.08 0.01
C PRO A 54 -1.76 12.23 -0.54
N THR A 55 -1.54 11.87 -1.80
CA THR A 55 -0.23 12.03 -2.45
C THR A 55 -0.40 12.41 -3.92
N PHE A 56 0.61 13.00 -4.54
CA PHE A 56 0.60 13.36 -5.96
C PHE A 56 1.98 13.19 -6.59
N ALA A 57 2.00 13.04 -7.91
CA ALA A 57 3.24 12.85 -8.65
C ALA A 57 4.18 14.06 -8.54
N ARG A 58 5.32 13.86 -7.89
CA ARG A 58 6.42 14.83 -7.77
C ARG A 58 7.76 14.09 -7.62
N PRO A 59 8.91 14.73 -7.94
CA PRO A 59 10.21 14.04 -7.92
C PRO A 59 10.53 13.31 -6.60
N VAL A 60 10.11 13.87 -5.47
CA VAL A 60 10.36 13.32 -4.12
C VAL A 60 9.29 12.34 -3.64
N GLN A 61 8.20 12.12 -4.39
CA GLN A 61 7.02 11.35 -3.93
C GLN A 61 7.40 9.97 -3.38
N LYS A 62 8.20 9.22 -4.13
CA LYS A 62 8.62 7.88 -3.73
C LYS A 62 9.47 7.89 -2.45
N ALA A 63 10.31 8.91 -2.28
CA ALA A 63 11.17 9.04 -1.11
C ALA A 63 10.33 9.33 0.16
N GLU A 64 9.39 10.26 0.05
CA GLU A 64 8.47 10.60 1.16
C GLU A 64 7.63 9.39 1.59
N LEU A 65 7.02 8.70 0.63
CA LEU A 65 6.24 7.51 0.91
C LEU A 65 7.08 6.38 1.48
N THR A 66 8.34 6.25 1.07
CA THR A 66 9.26 5.24 1.60
C THR A 66 9.54 5.47 3.08
N ARG A 67 9.90 6.71 3.46
CA ARG A 67 10.13 7.08 4.86
C ARG A 67 8.88 6.89 5.72
N LEU A 68 7.73 7.26 5.16
CA LEU A 68 6.45 7.13 5.84
C LEU A 68 6.06 5.66 6.04
N ALA A 69 6.20 4.83 5.01
CA ALA A 69 5.94 3.40 5.08
C ALA A 69 6.83 2.71 6.13
N GLN A 70 8.13 3.05 6.16
CA GLN A 70 9.05 2.53 7.17
C GLN A 70 8.59 2.85 8.60
N THR A 71 8.05 4.05 8.83
CA THR A 71 7.47 4.42 10.13
C THR A 71 6.22 3.58 10.43
N PHE A 72 5.30 3.47 9.47
CA PHE A 72 4.04 2.74 9.63
C PHE A 72 4.22 1.23 9.80
N MET A 73 5.35 0.67 9.35
CA MET A 73 5.72 -0.72 9.59
C MET A 73 5.92 -1.05 11.08
N HIS A 74 5.96 -0.07 11.98
CA HIS A 74 6.08 -0.34 13.41
C HIS A 74 4.75 -0.30 14.17
N ILE A 75 3.67 0.14 13.51
CA ILE A 75 2.37 0.37 14.16
C ILE A 75 1.51 -0.90 14.07
N LYS A 76 0.82 -1.24 15.17
CA LYS A 76 -0.17 -2.33 15.23
C LYS A 76 -1.53 -1.86 14.74
N ASN A 77 -2.39 -2.79 14.31
CA ASN A 77 -3.76 -2.51 13.86
C ASN A 77 -3.85 -1.37 12.84
N PHE A 78 -2.86 -1.27 11.94
CA PHE A 78 -2.73 -0.14 11.04
C PHE A 78 -3.19 -0.47 9.63
N HIS A 79 -4.08 0.34 9.08
CA HIS A 79 -4.57 0.25 7.71
C HIS A 79 -4.27 1.55 6.96
N TRP A 80 -3.40 1.47 5.95
CA TRP A 80 -2.96 2.65 5.21
C TRP A 80 -3.84 2.91 3.99
N ILE A 81 -4.56 4.03 3.96
CA ILE A 81 -5.35 4.45 2.80
C ILE A 81 -4.56 5.52 2.05
N ILE A 82 -3.99 5.14 0.91
CA ILE A 82 -3.32 6.09 0.00
C ILE A 82 -4.28 6.49 -1.10
N VAL A 83 -4.37 7.80 -1.32
CA VAL A 83 -5.20 8.37 -2.38
C VAL A 83 -4.34 9.26 -3.27
N GLU A 84 -4.14 8.84 -4.51
CA GLU A 84 -3.40 9.62 -5.49
C GLU A 84 -4.26 10.76 -6.07
N ASP A 85 -3.69 11.97 -6.17
CA ASP A 85 -4.21 13.05 -7.02
C ASP A 85 -3.89 12.75 -8.48
N SER A 86 -4.64 11.81 -9.04
CA SER A 86 -4.51 11.33 -10.40
C SER A 86 -5.82 10.77 -10.92
N GLU A 87 -5.99 10.79 -12.25
CA GLU A 87 -7.14 10.19 -12.92
C GLU A 87 -7.12 8.66 -12.85
N THR A 88 -5.92 8.09 -12.73
CA THR A 88 -5.70 6.65 -12.66
C THR A 88 -4.66 6.30 -11.60
N LYS A 89 -4.73 5.07 -11.07
CA LYS A 89 -3.72 4.53 -10.15
C LYS A 89 -2.41 4.34 -10.88
N THR A 90 -1.32 4.92 -10.39
CA THR A 90 -0.02 4.84 -11.07
C THR A 90 0.67 3.51 -10.78
N GLU A 91 1.41 2.99 -11.77
CA GLU A 91 2.22 1.78 -11.57
C GLU A 91 3.34 1.98 -10.54
N LEU A 92 3.84 3.23 -10.38
CA LEU A 92 4.82 3.55 -9.35
C LEU A 92 4.27 3.25 -7.95
N ILE A 93 3.10 3.81 -7.62
CA ILE A 93 2.49 3.64 -6.29
C ILE A 93 1.98 2.23 -6.08
N LYS A 94 1.40 1.61 -7.11
CA LYS A 94 0.96 0.21 -7.07
C LYS A 94 2.10 -0.75 -6.75
N ASN A 95 3.24 -0.61 -7.43
CA ASN A 95 4.41 -1.47 -7.20
C ASN A 95 5.10 -1.14 -5.87
N PHE A 96 5.15 0.13 -5.48
CA PHE A 96 5.63 0.55 -4.17
C PHE A 96 4.82 -0.08 -3.04
N LEU A 97 3.49 0.02 -3.08
CA LEU A 97 2.65 -0.49 -2.00
C LEU A 97 2.76 -2.01 -1.82
N ARG A 98 2.83 -2.74 -2.94
CA ARG A 98 3.05 -4.20 -2.94
C ARG A 98 4.33 -4.61 -2.24
N SER A 99 5.39 -3.79 -2.31
CA SER A 99 6.68 -4.11 -1.67
C SER A 99 6.74 -3.75 -0.19
N THR A 100 5.81 -2.94 0.33
CA THR A 100 5.83 -2.51 1.75
C THR A 100 5.43 -3.62 2.73
N GLY A 101 4.59 -4.56 2.32
CA GLY A 101 3.98 -5.56 3.21
C GLY A 101 2.91 -5.02 4.19
N LEU A 102 2.65 -3.70 4.19
CA LEU A 102 1.59 -3.06 4.96
C LEU A 102 0.21 -3.55 4.50
N VAL A 103 -0.79 -3.42 5.37
CA VAL A 103 -2.20 -3.52 4.96
C VAL A 103 -2.59 -2.14 4.43
N TYR A 104 -3.10 -2.09 3.20
CA TYR A 104 -3.39 -0.82 2.55
C TYR A 104 -4.62 -0.90 1.64
N THR A 105 -5.22 0.26 1.40
CA THR A 105 -6.14 0.52 0.29
C THR A 105 -5.51 1.57 -0.63
N HIS A 106 -5.47 1.27 -1.92
CA HIS A 106 -4.98 2.19 -2.94
C HIS A 106 -6.17 2.77 -3.72
N LEU A 107 -6.40 4.08 -3.58
CA LEU A 107 -7.43 4.84 -4.26
C LEU A 107 -6.81 5.94 -5.13
N ASN A 108 -7.63 6.60 -5.95
CA ASN A 108 -7.24 7.78 -6.70
C ASN A 108 -8.44 8.71 -6.85
N ALA A 109 -8.22 10.01 -6.78
CA ALA A 109 -9.21 11.04 -7.01
C ALA A 109 -8.50 12.26 -7.59
N ALA A 110 -8.82 12.64 -8.84
CA ALA A 110 -8.20 13.79 -9.47
C ALA A 110 -8.77 15.09 -8.91
N THR A 111 -7.90 16.00 -8.47
CA THR A 111 -8.31 17.38 -8.17
C THR A 111 -8.70 18.06 -9.49
N PRO A 112 -9.89 18.67 -9.59
CA PRO A 112 -10.31 19.38 -10.79
C PRO A 112 -9.28 20.46 -11.23
N PRO A 113 -9.05 20.68 -12.54
CA PRO A 113 -8.02 21.62 -13.01
C PRO A 113 -8.17 23.06 -12.49
N ASN A 114 -9.40 23.53 -12.33
CA ASN A 114 -9.73 24.83 -11.74
C ASN A 114 -9.33 24.95 -10.25
N TRP A 115 -9.12 23.83 -9.56
CA TRP A 115 -8.67 23.77 -8.17
C TRP A 115 -7.19 23.40 -8.01
N LYS A 116 -6.49 23.08 -9.11
CA LYS A 116 -5.02 22.93 -9.09
C LYS A 116 -4.36 24.30 -8.94
N LEU A 117 -3.25 24.32 -8.20
CA LEU A 117 -2.38 25.49 -8.12
C LEU A 117 -1.54 25.57 -9.39
N GLY A 118 -1.45 26.76 -9.98
CA GLY A 118 -0.48 27.02 -11.04
C GLY A 118 0.96 26.94 -10.52
N LYS A 119 1.93 26.78 -11.42
CA LYS A 119 3.37 26.66 -11.08
C LYS A 119 3.90 27.85 -10.24
N ASN A 120 3.26 29.01 -10.33
CA ASN A 120 3.63 30.24 -9.63
C ASN A 120 2.60 30.66 -8.56
N ASP A 121 1.56 29.86 -8.31
CA ASP A 121 0.59 30.19 -7.25
C ASP A 121 1.18 29.91 -5.87
N PRO A 122 0.96 30.77 -4.87
CA PRO A 122 1.35 30.49 -3.49
C PRO A 122 0.67 29.22 -2.98
N ASN A 123 1.43 28.37 -2.26
CA ASN A 123 0.94 27.07 -1.77
C ASN A 123 -0.32 27.17 -0.88
N TRP A 124 -0.59 28.33 -0.27
CA TRP A 124 -1.75 28.59 0.59
C TRP A 124 -3.02 29.01 -0.18
N LYS A 125 -2.94 29.27 -1.48
CA LYS A 125 -4.06 29.86 -2.25
C LYS A 125 -5.22 28.89 -2.49
N LYS A 126 -4.96 27.58 -2.51
CA LYS A 126 -5.99 26.54 -2.67
C LYS A 126 -5.66 25.32 -1.81
N PRO A 127 -6.63 24.78 -1.05
CA PRO A 127 -6.39 23.62 -0.21
C PRO A 127 -6.07 22.39 -1.09
N ARG A 128 -4.97 21.70 -0.78
CA ARG A 128 -4.56 20.46 -1.46
C ARG A 128 -5.11 19.25 -0.72
N GLY A 129 -5.38 18.15 -1.45
CA GLY A 129 -5.75 16.89 -0.82
C GLY A 129 -7.24 16.75 -0.45
N VAL A 130 -8.10 17.73 -0.74
CA VAL A 130 -9.51 17.70 -0.28
C VAL A 130 -10.31 16.57 -0.95
N ALA A 131 -10.24 16.48 -2.27
CA ALA A 131 -10.93 15.42 -3.02
C ALA A 131 -10.45 14.03 -2.57
N GLN A 132 -9.14 13.91 -2.31
CA GLN A 132 -8.47 12.68 -1.91
C GLN A 132 -8.90 12.24 -0.51
N ARG A 133 -8.93 13.16 0.46
CA ARG A 133 -9.42 12.89 1.82
C ARG A 133 -10.90 12.48 1.81
N ASN A 134 -11.73 13.15 1.00
CA ASN A 134 -13.15 12.81 0.88
C ASN A 134 -13.37 11.44 0.23
N GLU A 135 -12.58 11.07 -0.78
CA GLU A 135 -12.64 9.75 -1.40
C GLU A 135 -12.27 8.64 -0.41
N ALA A 136 -11.25 8.85 0.43
CA ALA A 136 -10.93 7.92 1.52
C ALA A 136 -12.07 7.79 2.54
N LEU A 137 -12.67 8.90 2.97
CA LEU A 137 -13.81 8.87 3.89
C LEU A 137 -15.02 8.14 3.30
N LYS A 138 -15.29 8.33 2.01
CA LYS A 138 -16.33 7.60 1.28
C LYS A 138 -16.04 6.09 1.30
N TRP A 139 -14.82 5.70 0.95
CA TRP A 139 -14.41 4.30 0.98
C TRP A 139 -14.58 3.68 2.37
N ILE A 140 -14.17 4.37 3.45
CA ILE A 140 -14.36 3.88 4.83
C ILE A 140 -15.84 3.65 5.13
N ARG A 141 -16.71 4.60 4.79
CA ARG A 141 -18.16 4.49 5.03
C ARG A 141 -18.80 3.33 4.27
N GLU A 142 -18.29 3.01 3.08
CA GLU A 142 -18.82 1.95 2.22
C GLU A 142 -18.28 0.54 2.56
N ASN A 143 -17.07 0.45 3.14
CA ASN A 143 -16.34 -0.81 3.29
C ASN A 143 -16.12 -1.24 4.75
N CYS A 144 -16.20 -0.32 5.72
CA CYS A 144 -15.98 -0.63 7.12
C CYS A 144 -17.31 -0.83 7.85
N ASN A 145 -17.38 -1.87 8.69
CA ASN A 145 -18.54 -2.13 9.52
C ASN A 145 -18.61 -1.11 10.67
N GLN A 146 -19.81 -0.58 10.94
CA GLN A 146 -20.06 0.33 12.05
C GLN A 146 -19.79 -0.31 13.42
N SER A 147 -19.84 -1.65 13.51
CA SER A 147 -19.55 -2.38 14.75
C SER A 147 -18.05 -2.52 15.07
N SER A 148 -17.16 -2.14 14.14
CA SER A 148 -15.71 -2.26 14.33
C SER A 148 -15.14 -0.97 14.93
N SER A 149 -14.41 -1.09 16.05
CA SER A 149 -13.70 0.04 16.66
C SER A 149 -12.54 0.51 15.76
N GLY A 150 -12.53 1.79 15.39
CA GLY A 150 -11.52 2.35 14.51
C GLY A 150 -11.35 3.86 14.66
N VAL A 151 -10.16 4.35 14.37
CA VAL A 151 -9.76 5.76 14.41
C VAL A 151 -9.33 6.19 13.01
N VAL A 152 -9.79 7.36 12.56
CA VAL A 152 -9.34 7.97 11.31
C VAL A 152 -8.29 9.02 11.59
N TYR A 153 -7.15 8.93 10.91
CA TYR A 153 -6.06 9.89 11.04
C TYR A 153 -5.63 10.41 9.67
N PHE A 154 -5.61 11.73 9.48
CA PHE A 154 -5.13 12.32 8.23
C PHE A 154 -3.61 12.53 8.31
N ALA A 155 -2.87 11.73 7.56
CA ALA A 155 -1.42 11.71 7.55
C ALA A 155 -0.86 12.13 6.18
N ASP A 156 -0.59 13.43 5.98
CA ASP A 156 0.05 13.96 4.77
C ASP A 156 1.45 13.34 4.56
N ASP A 157 1.86 13.21 3.30
CA ASP A 157 3.02 12.39 2.88
C ASP A 157 4.39 12.98 3.25
N ASP A 158 4.49 14.29 3.43
CA ASP A 158 5.72 15.03 3.76
C ASP A 158 5.94 15.30 5.26
N ASN A 159 4.95 14.98 6.10
CA ASN A 159 5.06 15.13 7.55
C ASN A 159 5.97 14.08 8.20
N THR A 160 6.31 14.30 9.47
CA THR A 160 7.07 13.35 10.30
C THR A 160 6.23 12.93 11.49
N TYR A 161 6.16 11.62 11.72
CA TYR A 161 5.34 11.04 12.77
C TYR A 161 6.22 10.24 13.74
N SER A 162 6.06 10.50 15.03
CA SER A 162 6.60 9.62 16.07
C SER A 162 5.74 8.37 16.15
N ILE A 163 6.35 7.19 16.35
CA ILE A 163 5.59 5.95 16.55
C ILE A 163 4.66 6.07 17.77
N LYS A 164 5.10 6.80 18.82
CA LYS A 164 4.32 7.01 20.04
C LYS A 164 2.97 7.67 19.80
N LEU A 165 2.85 8.51 18.76
CA LEU A 165 1.59 9.20 18.43
C LEU A 165 0.43 8.22 18.20
N PHE A 166 0.73 7.00 17.75
CA PHE A 166 -0.26 5.99 17.44
C PHE A 166 -0.67 5.15 18.66
N ASP A 167 -0.07 5.41 19.82
CA ASP A 167 -0.43 4.83 21.12
C ASP A 167 -1.13 5.84 22.05
N GLU A 168 -1.26 7.12 21.66
CA GLU A 168 -1.96 8.19 22.41
C GLU A 168 -3.48 8.18 22.17
#